data_AF-A0A521EEC2-F1
#
_entry.id   AF-A0A521EEC2-F1
#
_cell.length_a   1.000
_cell.length_b   1.000
_cell.length_c   1.000
_cell.angle_alpha   90.00
_cell.angle_beta   90.00
_cell.angle_gamma   90.00
#
_symmetry.space_group_name_H-M   'P 1'
#
loop_
_entity.id
_entity.type
_entity.pdbx_description
1 polymer ?
#
loop_
_entity_poly.entity_id
_entity_poly.type
_entity_poly.pdbx_seq_one_letter_code
_entity_poly.pdbx_strand_id
1 'polypeptide(L)'
;MKHIIIPDLHGRNSWQDIDFKQFDKVVFLGDYVDSFTEEDNAIYNNLMAIIKLKRKYWNRVILLLGNHEVQYLHFPRYQIKGFPAGMQRQ
;
A
#
# COMPACT_ATOMS: atom_id res chain seq x y z
N MET A 1 16.65 -18.94 -1.91
CA MET A 1 16.09 -17.63 -1.50
C MET A 1 14.85 -17.38 -2.34
N LYS A 2 13.67 -17.30 -1.73
CA LYS A 2 12.37 -17.18 -2.41
C LYS A 2 11.73 -15.84 -2.06
N HIS A 3 11.42 -15.03 -3.06
CA HIS A 3 10.82 -13.71 -2.89
C HIS A 3 9.41 -13.68 -3.47
N ILE A 4 8.56 -12.82 -2.93
CA ILE A 4 7.32 -12.41 -3.56
C ILE A 4 7.30 -10.90 -3.72
N ILE A 5 6.80 -10.46 -4.87
CA ILE A 5 6.63 -9.06 -5.22
C ILE A 5 5.12 -8.84 -5.39
N ILE A 6 4.60 -7.86 -4.66
CA ILE A 6 3.18 -7.51 -4.63
C ILE A 6 3.06 -6.16 -5.32
N PRO A 7 2.39 -6.09 -6.49
CA PRO A 7 2.20 -4.87 -7.24
C PRO A 7 1.06 -4.03 -6.62
N ASP A 8 0.55 -3.07 -7.38
CA ASP A 8 -0.47 -2.10 -7.00
C ASP A 8 -1.67 -2.75 -6.31
N LEU A 9 -2.09 -2.14 -5.20
CA LEU A 9 -3.23 -2.63 -4.43
C LEU A 9 -4.47 -1.78 -4.66
N HIS A 10 -4.35 -0.45 -4.68
CA HIS A 10 -5.47 0.47 -4.75
C HIS A 10 -6.61 0.07 -3.80
N GLY A 11 -6.27 -0.14 -2.52
CA GLY A 11 -7.21 -0.59 -1.49
C GLY A 11 -7.50 -2.10 -1.44
N ARG A 12 -7.18 -2.87 -2.48
CA ARG A 12 -7.49 -4.31 -2.55
C ARG A 12 -6.71 -5.11 -1.51
N ASN A 13 -7.37 -6.10 -0.91
CA ASN A 13 -6.86 -6.91 0.19
C ASN A 13 -6.42 -8.32 -0.21
N SER A 14 -6.37 -8.65 -1.50
CA SER A 14 -6.00 -9.99 -2.00
C SER A 14 -4.62 -10.47 -1.56
N TRP A 15 -3.73 -9.57 -1.14
CA TRP A 15 -2.45 -9.93 -0.54
C TRP A 15 -2.58 -10.73 0.76
N GLN A 16 -3.74 -10.65 1.44
CA GLN A 16 -3.99 -11.35 2.70
C GLN A 16 -4.07 -12.88 2.52
N ASP A 17 -4.34 -13.35 1.31
CA ASP A 17 -4.41 -14.78 0.97
C ASP A 17 -3.03 -15.43 0.82
N ILE A 18 -1.96 -14.62 0.86
CA ILE A 18 -0.57 -15.08 0.68
C ILE A 18 -0.04 -15.67 1.99
N ASP A 19 0.45 -16.92 1.93
CA ASP A 19 1.24 -17.49 3.02
C ASP A 19 2.68 -16.92 3.02
N PHE A 20 2.86 -15.82 3.75
CA PHE A 20 4.15 -15.14 3.88
C PHE A 20 5.26 -15.99 4.50
N LYS A 21 4.96 -17.11 5.18
CA LYS A 21 5.99 -17.97 5.75
C LYS A 21 6.84 -18.66 4.69
N GLN A 22 6.32 -18.77 3.46
CA GLN A 22 7.02 -19.42 2.35
C GLN A 22 8.10 -18.55 1.68
N PHE A 23 8.21 -17.27 2.04
CA PHE A 23 9.06 -16.31 1.35
C PHE A 23 10.08 -15.68 2.30
N ASP A 24 11.34 -15.61 1.88
CA ASP A 24 12.40 -14.94 2.63
C ASP A 24 12.20 -13.41 2.64
N LYS A 25 11.69 -12.87 1.53
CA LYS A 25 11.36 -11.44 1.37
C LYS A 25 9.98 -11.26 0.73
N VAL A 26 9.30 -10.22 1.20
CA VAL A 26 8.00 -9.75 0.70
C VAL A 26 8.18 -8.28 0.33
N VAL A 27 8.01 -7.95 -0.94
CA VAL A 27 8.22 -6.57 -1.43
C VAL A 27 6.91 -6.06 -1.98
N PHE A 28 6.34 -5.02 -1.36
CA PHE A 28 5.24 -4.27 -1.93
C PHE A 28 5.79 -3.10 -2.75
N LEU A 29 5.28 -2.92 -3.96
CA LEU A 29 5.80 -1.93 -4.91
C LEU A 29 5.25 -0.51 -4.72
N GLY A 30 4.18 -0.34 -3.93
CA GLY A 30 3.50 0.94 -3.74
C GLY A 30 2.04 0.88 -4.16
N ASP A 31 1.45 2.05 -4.37
CA ASP A 31 0.07 2.25 -4.82
C ASP A 31 -0.92 1.45 -3.96
N TYR A 32 -0.83 1.71 -2.66
CA TYR A 32 -1.67 1.11 -1.63
C TYR A 32 -3.05 1.78 -1.56
N VAL A 33 -3.09 3.08 -1.83
CA VAL A 33 -4.26 3.94 -1.66
C VAL A 33 -4.91 4.31 -3.00
N ASP A 34 -5.94 5.14 -2.93
CA ASP A 34 -6.72 5.68 -4.05
C ASP A 34 -7.39 4.61 -4.90
N SER A 35 -8.70 4.45 -4.74
CA SER A 35 -9.48 3.53 -5.55
C SER A 35 -10.75 4.19 -6.04
N PHE A 36 -11.19 3.80 -7.24
CA PHE A 36 -12.50 4.20 -7.75
C PHE A 36 -13.62 3.27 -7.26
N THR A 37 -13.26 2.13 -6.66
CA THR A 37 -14.22 1.06 -6.31
C THR A 37 -14.18 0.67 -4.84
N GLU A 38 -13.03 0.79 -4.17
CA GLU A 38 -12.91 0.48 -2.75
C GLU A 38 -13.36 1.67 -1.89
N GLU A 39 -14.06 1.37 -0.80
CA GLU A 39 -14.48 2.37 0.19
C GLU A 39 -13.30 2.93 0.98
N ASP A 40 -13.32 4.23 1.33
CA ASP A 40 -12.26 4.93 2.06
C ASP A 40 -11.83 4.20 3.35
N ASN A 41 -12.79 3.71 4.13
CA ASN A 41 -12.53 2.96 5.35
C ASN A 41 -11.84 1.61 5.06
N ALA A 42 -12.16 0.95 3.94
CA ALA A 42 -11.52 -0.29 3.54
C ALA A 42 -10.07 -0.03 3.13
N ILE A 43 -9.83 1.02 2.32
CA ILE A 43 -8.48 1.46 1.93
C ILE A 43 -7.64 1.76 3.17
N TYR A 44 -8.15 2.57 4.09
CA TYR A 44 -7.46 2.92 5.33
C TYR A 44 -7.11 1.69 6.18
N ASN A 45 -8.09 0.81 6.42
CA ASN A 45 -7.88 -0.39 7.20
C ASN A 45 -6.87 -1.34 6.54
N ASN A 46 -6.88 -1.45 5.21
CA ASN A 46 -5.93 -2.24 4.45
C ASN A 46 -4.50 -1.67 4.57
N LEU A 47 -4.33 -0.36 4.40
CA LEU A 47 -3.04 0.31 4.59
C LEU A 47 -2.50 0.08 6.02
N MET A 48 -3.36 0.22 7.04
CA MET A 48 -2.99 -0.05 8.42
C MET A 48 -2.58 -1.51 8.66
N ALA A 49 -3.23 -2.48 7.99
CA ALA A 49 -2.85 -3.88 8.05
C ALA A 49 -1.46 -4.13 7.41
N ILE A 50 -1.15 -3.49 6.28
CA ILE A 50 0.16 -3.58 5.62
C ILE A 50 1.26 -2.99 6.51
N ILE A 51 1.03 -1.82 7.11
CA ILE A 51 1.97 -1.19 8.05
C ILE A 51 2.19 -2.10 9.27
N LYS A 52 1.13 -2.70 9.82
CA LYS A 52 1.26 -3.69 10.92
C LYS A 52 2.09 -4.90 10.50
N LEU A 53 1.91 -5.41 9.28
CA LEU A 53 2.70 -6.52 8.72
C LEU A 53 4.19 -6.14 8.64
N LYS A 54 4.50 -4.95 8.09
CA LYS A 54 5.87 -4.41 8.05
C LYS A 54 6.48 -4.30 9.44
N ARG A 55 5.74 -3.77 10.42
CA ARG A 55 6.22 -3.66 11.81
C ARG A 55 6.49 -5.02 12.45
N LYS A 56 5.64 -6.02 12.17
CA LYS A 56 5.81 -7.39 12.68
C LYS A 56 7.02 -8.09 12.07
N TYR A 57 7.32 -7.84 10.79
CA TYR A 57 8.39 -8.51 10.05
C TYR A 57 9.34 -7.51 9.38
N TRP A 58 9.88 -6.59 10.17
CA TRP A 58 10.63 -5.42 9.70
C TRP A 58 11.73 -5.72 8.67
N ASN A 59 12.48 -6.80 8.90
CA ASN A 59 13.61 -7.19 8.05
C ASN A 59 13.20 -7.98 6.81
N ARG A 60 11.96 -8.50 6.74
CA ARG A 60 11.48 -9.36 5.65
C ARG A 60 10.52 -8.65 4.71
N VAL A 61 9.70 -7.76 5.25
CA VAL A 61 8.69 -7.00 4.50
C VAL A 61 9.30 -5.67 4.11
N ILE A 62 9.26 -5.32 2.83
CA ILE A 62 9.72 -4.06 2.27
C ILE A 62 8.51 -3.37 1.66
N LEU A 63 8.31 -2.11 2.03
CA LEU A 63 7.26 -1.25 1.48
C LEU A 63 7.95 -0.16 0.67
N LEU A 64 7.74 -0.16 -0.64
CA LEU A 64 8.14 0.95 -1.50
C LEU A 64 7.01 1.99 -1.56
N LEU A 65 7.31 3.19 -2.03
CA LEU A 65 6.30 4.23 -2.24
C LEU A 65 5.98 4.29 -3.72
N GLY A 66 4.70 4.19 -4.04
CA GLY A 66 4.19 4.43 -5.39
C GLY A 66 3.84 5.91 -5.58
N ASN A 67 3.51 6.28 -6.82
CA ASN A 67 3.08 7.63 -7.14
C ASN A 67 1.81 8.03 -6.39
N HIS A 68 0.94 7.07 -6.06
CA HIS A 68 -0.27 7.33 -5.29
C HIS A 68 0.02 7.66 -3.82
N GLU A 69 1.13 7.23 -3.23
CA GLU A 69 1.54 7.72 -1.90
C GLU A 69 2.35 9.02 -1.99
N VAL A 70 3.26 9.10 -2.95
CA VAL A 70 4.18 10.23 -3.11
C VAL A 70 3.42 11.53 -3.35
N GLN A 71 2.29 11.51 -4.07
CA GLN A 71 1.48 12.71 -4.27
C GLN A 71 0.98 13.34 -2.96
N TYR A 72 0.65 12.54 -1.93
CA TYR A 72 0.21 13.07 -0.62
C TYR A 72 1.37 13.74 0.12
N LEU A 73 2.60 13.27 -0.06
CA LEU A 73 3.80 13.85 0.54
C LEU A 73 4.18 15.20 -0.08
N HIS A 74 3.79 15.43 -1.34
CA HIS A 74 4.15 16.62 -2.10
C HIS A 74 2.97 17.52 -2.48
N PHE A 75 1.77 17.23 -1.96
CA PHE A 75 0.57 18.02 -2.19
C PHE A 75 0.83 19.52 -1.94
N PRO A 76 0.35 20.44 -2.82
CA PRO A 76 -0.52 20.19 -3.98
C PRO A 76 0.23 19.87 -5.28
N ARG A 77 1.55 19.61 -5.24
CA ARG A 77 2.35 19.32 -6.43
C ARG A 77 2.24 17.84 -6.81
N TYR A 78 2.33 17.56 -8.11
CA TYR A 78 2.34 16.20 -8.67
C TYR A 78 1.09 15.36 -8.41
N GLN A 79 -0.08 16.00 -8.34
CA GLN A 79 -1.36 15.29 -8.31
C GLN A 79 -1.52 14.44 -9.57
N ILE A 80 -1.99 13.22 -9.37
CA ILE A 80 -2.27 12.27 -10.44
C ILE A 80 -3.76 11.92 -10.44
N LYS A 81 -4.20 11.25 -11.51
CA LYS A 81 -5.60 10.86 -11.68
C LYS A 81 -6.02 9.94 -10.54
N GLY A 82 -7.20 10.19 -9.98
CA GLY A 82 -7.77 9.37 -8.91
C GLY A 82 -7.48 9.89 -7.49
N PHE A 83 -6.76 11.01 -7.35
CA PHE A 83 -6.54 11.66 -6.05
C PHE A 83 -7.85 12.12 -5.39
N PRO A 84 -8.21 11.57 -4.21
CA PRO A 84 -9.37 12.00 -3.44
C PRO A 84 -8.99 13.19 -2.53
N ALA A 85 -9.37 14.41 -2.93
CA ALA A 85 -9.04 15.63 -2.19
C ALA A 85 -9.49 15.62 -0.70
N GLY A 86 -10.55 14.85 -0.37
CA GLY A 86 -11.03 14.68 1.00
C GLY A 86 -10.12 13.85 1.92
N MET A 87 -9.19 13.06 1.37
CA MET A 87 -8.23 12.27 2.15
C MET A 87 -6.93 13.01 2.47
N GLN A 88 -6.74 14.23 1.95
CA GLN A 88 -5.56 15.02 2.24
C GLN A 88 -5.51 15.40 3.73
N ARG A 89 -4.31 15.39 4.31
CA ARG A 89 -4.10 15.94 5.65
C ARG A 89 -4.45 17.43 5.65
N GLN A 90 -5.43 17.82 6.47
CA GLN A 90 -5.80 19.22 6.72
C GLN A 90 -4.67 19.97 7.45
#